data_AF-A0A3M7H8L7-F1
#
_entry.id   AF-A0A3M7H8L7-F1
#
_cell.length_a   1.000
_cell.length_b   1.000
_cell.length_c   1.000
_cell.angle_alpha   90.00
_cell.angle_beta   90.00
_cell.angle_gamma   90.00
#
_symmetry.space_group_name_H-M   'P 1'
#
loop_
_entity.id
_entity.type
_entity.pdbx_description
1 polymer ?
#
loop_
_entity_poly.entity_id
_entity_poly.type
_entity_poly.pdbx_seq_one_letter_code
_entity_poly.pdbx_strand_id
1 'polypeptide(L)'
;MRIIAIGLVLIGSFIPAWSLECPATAEGGRKVGIVIDSSESNTDTDPNDLRIAAGRALNDALYSSAEAVAAGVQSDLVTVIDFDSSATVLYSLGDPDGATAAFSSIDARGQTCIYCGIREAIEELTQPDSGPTAGRTSIVVLTDGEGRSEGFLARDIQNATALGIKVSFGYLSTASDTADSQPPAVINAILGSGGVYSTINDANAQTAFIDLVLSRGLTAAEGSNNGLDSLVSGLEIATSADASGRSFRYSAQSNETLTFTITSVTAGALDVVLRDGNGNELGSTTVASSGSGSIDASIPSAGDLQLAVVAEDTSSDAIFTVTVDSDLGIASGISNCTVPSNETSSVPNLSTPSPTSKPPSSIISPSSSAVPASSSIVDVPHNNTGLPTNDTSAPSMPSNSPSIVPYTGAAAANAIFDSASMLVMLVVAFEIVM
;
A
#
# COMPACT_ATOMS: atom_id res chain seq x y z
N MET A 1 -48.42 24.07 -1.57
CA MET A 1 -47.48 25.03 -2.19
C MET A 1 -46.11 24.74 -1.58
N ARG A 2 -45.17 24.15 -2.33
CA ARG A 2 -43.85 23.74 -1.80
C ARG A 2 -42.87 24.91 -1.94
N ILE A 3 -42.12 25.18 -0.87
CA ILE A 3 -40.97 26.09 -0.89
C ILE A 3 -39.73 25.22 -1.17
N ILE A 4 -38.94 25.60 -2.18
CA ILE A 4 -37.62 25.04 -2.43
C ILE A 4 -36.62 26.13 -2.06
N ALA A 5 -35.84 25.91 -1.01
CA ALA A 5 -34.74 26.79 -0.64
C ALA A 5 -33.48 26.35 -1.38
N ILE A 6 -32.94 27.21 -2.23
CA ILE A 6 -31.64 26.99 -2.88
C ILE A 6 -30.60 27.71 -2.01
N GLY A 7 -29.74 26.94 -1.35
CA GLY A 7 -28.62 27.48 -0.57
C GLY A 7 -27.50 27.94 -1.50
N LEU A 8 -27.26 29.25 -1.57
CA LEU A 8 -26.15 29.81 -2.34
C LEU A 8 -24.86 29.72 -1.52
N VAL A 9 -23.99 28.75 -1.83
CA VAL A 9 -22.66 28.66 -1.22
C VAL A 9 -21.69 29.55 -2.00
N LEU A 10 -21.23 30.64 -1.37
CA LEU A 10 -20.19 31.53 -1.90
C LEU A 10 -18.83 31.07 -1.39
N ILE A 11 -18.07 30.36 -2.23
CA ILE A 11 -16.66 30.05 -1.99
C ILE A 11 -15.81 31.17 -2.60
N GLY A 12 -14.99 31.84 -1.78
CA GLY A 12 -14.09 32.89 -2.24
C GLY A 12 -12.81 32.32 -2.84
N SER A 13 -12.57 32.53 -4.13
CA SER A 13 -11.40 32.01 -4.85
C SER A 13 -10.10 32.71 -4.45
N PHE A 14 -9.40 32.17 -3.46
CA PHE A 14 -7.95 32.39 -3.25
C PHE A 14 -7.24 31.04 -3.30
N ILE A 15 -6.76 30.68 -4.49
CA ILE A 15 -5.93 29.50 -4.71
C ILE A 15 -4.50 30.02 -4.94
N PRO A 16 -3.58 29.89 -3.96
CA PRO A 16 -2.15 30.01 -4.26
C PRO A 16 -1.72 28.78 -5.07
N ALA A 17 -0.69 28.92 -5.90
CA ALA A 17 -0.09 27.77 -6.56
C ALA A 17 0.65 26.93 -5.50
N TRP A 18 0.22 25.68 -5.30
CA TRP A 18 0.90 24.71 -4.45
C TRP A 18 1.78 23.83 -5.33
N SER A 19 3.08 23.76 -5.05
CA SER A 19 3.88 22.58 -5.40
C SER A 19 3.52 21.47 -4.41
N LEU A 20 3.52 20.20 -4.85
CA LEU A 20 3.79 19.13 -3.89
C LEU A 20 5.21 19.39 -3.38
N GLU A 21 5.32 19.57 -2.07
CA GLU A 21 6.60 19.72 -1.40
C GLU A 21 6.77 18.50 -0.50
N CYS A 22 7.89 17.81 -0.64
CA CYS A 22 8.28 16.74 0.28
C CYS A 22 8.46 17.36 1.68
N PRO A 23 8.29 16.56 2.76
CA PRO A 23 8.34 17.07 4.13
C PRO A 23 9.49 18.05 4.38
N ALA A 24 9.14 19.29 4.74
CA ALA A 24 10.10 20.28 5.19
C ALA A 24 10.71 19.77 6.51
N THR A 25 11.90 19.18 6.41
CA THR A 25 12.52 18.28 7.39
C THR A 25 11.66 17.07 7.76
N ALA A 26 12.09 15.87 7.31
CA ALA A 26 11.70 14.65 8.00
C ALA A 26 12.27 14.70 9.42
N GLU A 27 11.42 14.53 10.44
CA GLU A 27 11.87 14.50 11.84
C GLU A 27 12.55 13.17 12.13
N GLY A 28 13.87 13.12 11.89
CA GLY A 28 14.73 12.00 12.28
C GLY A 28 14.58 11.70 13.77
N GLY A 29 14.54 10.41 14.11
CA GLY A 29 14.04 9.92 15.39
C GLY A 29 12.85 8.98 15.23
N ARG A 30 12.85 8.15 14.18
CA ARG A 30 11.79 7.18 13.85
C ARG A 30 12.22 5.77 14.31
N LYS A 31 11.27 4.85 14.46
CA LYS A 31 11.50 3.41 14.65
C LYS A 31 10.75 2.65 13.56
N VAL A 32 11.44 1.96 12.66
CA VAL A 32 10.83 1.37 11.46
C VAL A 32 11.08 -0.14 11.43
N GLY A 33 9.99 -0.92 11.43
CA GLY A 33 10.03 -2.34 11.11
C GLY A 33 9.82 -2.55 9.62
N ILE A 34 10.84 -3.03 8.92
CA ILE A 34 10.77 -3.37 7.50
C ILE A 34 10.56 -4.88 7.43
N VAL A 35 9.34 -5.28 7.06
CA VAL A 35 8.82 -6.65 7.17
C VAL A 35 8.60 -7.20 5.77
N ILE A 36 9.44 -8.13 5.34
CA ILE A 36 9.51 -8.60 3.95
C ILE A 36 9.12 -10.07 3.88
N ASP A 37 8.23 -10.36 2.94
CA ASP A 37 7.80 -11.71 2.59
C ASP A 37 8.93 -12.46 1.88
N SER A 38 9.22 -13.67 2.35
CA SER A 38 10.18 -14.58 1.73
C SER A 38 9.55 -15.92 1.39
N SER A 39 8.21 -16.03 1.35
CA SER A 39 7.52 -17.26 0.99
C SER A 39 7.68 -17.64 -0.49
N GLU A 40 7.42 -18.91 -0.83
CA GLU A 40 7.73 -19.50 -2.14
C GLU A 40 6.94 -18.87 -3.31
N SER A 41 5.77 -18.30 -3.06
CA SER A 41 4.96 -17.59 -4.09
C SER A 41 5.70 -16.40 -4.71
N ASN A 42 6.62 -15.77 -3.97
CA ASN A 42 7.45 -14.66 -4.45
C ASN A 42 8.39 -15.05 -5.62
N THR A 43 8.61 -16.33 -5.92
CA THR A 43 9.35 -16.70 -7.17
C THR A 43 8.57 -16.38 -8.43
N ASP A 44 7.24 -16.36 -8.34
CA ASP A 44 6.33 -16.18 -9.47
C ASP A 44 5.66 -14.80 -9.43
N THR A 45 5.39 -14.26 -8.23
CA THR A 45 4.81 -12.92 -8.04
C THR A 45 5.84 -11.80 -8.03
N ASP A 46 7.07 -12.05 -7.57
CA ASP A 46 8.17 -11.07 -7.53
C ASP A 46 9.52 -11.63 -8.07
N PRO A 47 9.58 -12.08 -9.34
CA PRO A 47 10.78 -12.67 -9.94
C PRO A 47 11.95 -11.69 -10.15
N ASN A 48 11.85 -10.44 -9.68
CA ASN A 48 12.89 -9.41 -9.75
C ASN A 48 13.28 -8.84 -8.37
N ASP A 49 12.77 -9.43 -7.27
CA ASP A 49 13.03 -9.00 -5.89
C ASP A 49 12.69 -7.52 -5.59
N LEU A 50 11.61 -7.01 -6.20
CA LEU A 50 11.07 -5.67 -5.98
C LEU A 50 10.71 -5.42 -4.51
N ARG A 51 10.23 -6.45 -3.79
CA ARG A 51 9.97 -6.37 -2.33
C ARG A 51 11.25 -6.10 -1.53
N ILE A 52 12.37 -6.70 -1.92
CA ILE A 52 13.69 -6.50 -1.28
C ILE A 52 14.24 -5.12 -1.66
N ALA A 53 14.07 -4.71 -2.92
CA ALA A 53 14.45 -3.39 -3.40
C ALA A 53 13.65 -2.26 -2.71
N ALA A 54 12.34 -2.44 -2.48
CA ALA A 54 11.49 -1.52 -1.73
C ALA A 54 11.97 -1.37 -0.27
N GLY A 55 12.25 -2.49 0.40
CA GLY A 55 12.77 -2.49 1.77
C GLY A 55 14.11 -1.79 1.90
N ARG A 56 15.01 -1.97 0.91
CA ARG A 56 16.27 -1.24 0.85
C ARG A 56 16.06 0.25 0.59
N ALA A 57 15.25 0.63 -0.40
CA ALA A 57 14.96 2.03 -0.70
C ALA A 57 14.32 2.78 0.49
N LEU A 58 13.51 2.08 1.30
CA LEU A 58 12.99 2.60 2.56
C LEU A 58 14.09 2.79 3.62
N ASN A 59 14.97 1.79 3.81
CA ASN A 59 16.11 1.88 4.72
C ASN A 59 17.02 3.06 4.37
N ASP A 60 17.31 3.24 3.10
CA ASP A 60 18.21 4.28 2.57
C ASP A 60 17.56 5.69 2.60
N ALA A 61 16.29 5.79 3.03
CA ALA A 61 15.58 7.04 3.34
C ALA A 61 15.45 7.33 4.86
N LEU A 62 16.13 6.53 5.71
CA LEU A 62 16.23 6.73 7.15
C LEU A 62 17.57 7.36 7.52
N TYR A 63 17.57 8.30 8.46
CA TYR A 63 18.79 8.96 8.92
C TYR A 63 19.66 8.02 9.75
N SER A 64 20.81 7.61 9.19
CA SER A 64 21.89 6.93 9.93
C SER A 64 22.41 7.80 11.08
N SER A 65 23.06 7.21 12.10
CA SER A 65 23.69 8.00 13.18
C SER A 65 24.76 8.99 12.67
N ALA A 66 25.41 8.71 11.54
CA ALA A 66 26.36 9.64 10.93
C ALA A 66 25.64 10.83 10.28
N GLU A 67 24.55 10.57 9.57
CA GLU A 67 23.77 11.58 8.84
C GLU A 67 22.94 12.46 9.78
N ALA A 68 22.32 11.86 10.80
CA ALA A 68 21.56 12.56 11.82
C ALA A 68 22.44 13.59 12.56
N VAL A 69 23.68 13.23 12.88
CA VAL A 69 24.68 14.13 13.47
C VAL A 69 25.09 15.24 12.51
N ALA A 70 25.14 14.97 11.20
CA ALA A 70 25.45 15.98 10.17
C ALA A 70 24.28 16.95 9.92
N ALA A 71 23.04 16.47 9.98
CA ALA A 71 21.81 17.24 9.79
C ALA A 71 21.31 17.95 11.06
N GLY A 72 21.76 17.50 12.25
CA GLY A 72 21.34 18.05 13.54
C GLY A 72 20.01 17.50 14.07
N VAL A 73 19.59 16.32 13.60
CA VAL A 73 18.36 15.62 14.00
C VAL A 73 18.68 14.41 14.91
N GLN A 74 17.67 13.70 15.41
CA GLN A 74 17.91 12.39 16.03
C GLN A 74 18.10 11.32 14.94
N SER A 75 18.88 10.27 15.20
CA SER A 75 18.95 9.12 14.31
C SER A 75 17.67 8.31 14.32
N ASP A 76 17.36 7.73 13.16
CA ASP A 76 16.34 6.72 13.03
C ASP A 76 16.87 5.36 13.52
N LEU A 77 15.95 4.46 13.85
CA LEU A 77 16.25 3.06 14.13
C LEU A 77 15.43 2.16 13.20
N VAL A 78 16.07 1.11 12.68
CA VAL A 78 15.45 0.13 11.78
C VAL A 78 15.59 -1.28 12.34
N THR A 79 14.57 -2.12 12.12
CA THR A 79 14.69 -3.58 12.21
C THR A 79 14.25 -4.19 10.89
N VAL A 80 15.00 -5.19 10.41
CA VAL A 80 14.68 -5.92 9.16
C VAL A 80 14.25 -7.32 9.53
N ILE A 81 13.03 -7.67 9.13
CA ILE A 81 12.35 -8.91 9.48
C ILE A 81 11.93 -9.62 8.21
N ASP A 82 12.35 -10.87 8.13
CA ASP A 82 11.99 -11.86 7.12
C ASP A 82 10.78 -12.65 7.62
N PHE A 83 9.86 -13.04 6.73
CA PHE A 83 8.82 -13.99 7.10
C PHE A 83 8.47 -15.02 6.00
N ASP A 84 8.50 -16.27 6.41
CA ASP A 84 8.06 -17.46 5.69
C ASP A 84 6.91 -18.12 6.49
N SER A 85 6.91 -19.46 6.58
CA SER A 85 6.31 -20.29 7.62
C SER A 85 6.48 -19.75 9.06
N SER A 86 7.48 -18.91 9.30
CA SER A 86 7.82 -18.24 10.56
C SER A 86 8.40 -16.85 10.31
N ALA A 87 8.47 -15.99 11.34
CA ALA A 87 9.19 -14.72 11.22
C ALA A 87 10.60 -14.83 11.82
N THR A 88 11.57 -14.14 11.21
CA THR A 88 12.96 -14.09 11.65
C THR A 88 13.48 -12.66 11.63
N VAL A 89 14.01 -12.18 12.75
CA VAL A 89 14.76 -10.92 12.81
C VAL A 89 16.12 -11.10 12.13
N LEU A 90 16.30 -10.53 10.93
CA LEU A 90 17.58 -10.53 10.20
C LEU A 90 18.50 -9.38 10.64
N TYR A 91 17.91 -8.25 11.06
CA TYR A 91 18.61 -7.14 11.69
C TYR A 91 17.79 -6.62 12.87
N SER A 92 18.26 -6.84 14.10
CA SER A 92 17.63 -6.32 15.31
C SER A 92 17.65 -4.80 15.36
N LEU A 93 16.70 -4.19 16.07
CA LEU A 93 16.49 -2.74 16.09
C LEU A 93 17.79 -1.94 16.32
N GLY A 94 18.27 -1.27 15.27
CA GLY A 94 19.60 -0.66 15.21
C GLY A 94 19.73 0.42 14.13
N ASP A 95 20.95 0.70 13.68
CA ASP A 95 21.27 1.80 12.77
C ASP A 95 21.03 1.41 11.28
N PRO A 96 20.38 2.27 10.46
CA PRO A 96 20.18 2.05 9.02
C PRO A 96 21.44 1.65 8.23
N ASP A 97 22.62 2.17 8.56
CA ASP A 97 23.88 1.80 7.89
C ASP A 97 24.20 0.29 8.06
N GLY A 98 23.79 -0.31 9.19
CA GLY A 98 24.04 -1.70 9.53
C GLY A 98 23.09 -2.70 8.86
N ALA A 99 21.88 -2.27 8.48
CA ALA A 99 20.83 -3.14 7.96
C ALA A 99 21.07 -3.63 6.53
N THR A 100 21.91 -2.95 5.75
CA THR A 100 22.22 -3.21 4.34
C THR A 100 22.44 -4.70 3.98
N ALA A 101 23.05 -5.48 4.88
CA ALA A 101 23.36 -6.88 4.65
C ALA A 101 22.16 -7.84 4.82
N ALA A 102 21.17 -7.50 5.66
CA ALA A 102 20.01 -8.35 5.95
C ALA A 102 19.13 -8.57 4.71
N PHE A 103 18.89 -7.50 3.95
CA PHE A 103 18.20 -7.55 2.65
C PHE A 103 18.82 -8.56 1.66
N SER A 104 20.12 -8.82 1.77
CA SER A 104 20.86 -9.74 0.88
C SER A 104 20.82 -11.20 1.35
N SER A 105 20.09 -11.51 2.42
CA SER A 105 19.86 -12.88 2.95
C SER A 105 18.41 -13.34 2.90
N ILE A 106 17.48 -12.47 2.51
CA ILE A 106 16.08 -12.81 2.21
C ILE A 106 16.05 -13.66 0.94
N ASP A 107 15.22 -14.71 0.89
CA ASP A 107 14.96 -15.45 -0.36
C ASP A 107 13.46 -15.58 -0.67
N ALA A 108 13.02 -16.73 -1.20
CA ALA A 108 11.68 -16.98 -1.73
C ALA A 108 11.39 -18.49 -1.62
N ARG A 109 11.11 -18.96 -0.41
CA ARG A 109 10.91 -20.36 -0.02
C ARG A 109 9.98 -20.49 1.18
N GLY A 110 9.26 -21.60 1.24
CA GLY A 110 8.41 -21.93 2.39
C GLY A 110 7.01 -21.33 2.27
N GLN A 111 6.22 -21.48 3.33
CA GLN A 111 4.84 -20.98 3.38
C GLN A 111 4.81 -19.49 3.77
N THR A 112 3.63 -18.89 3.88
CA THR A 112 3.46 -17.46 4.18
C THR A 112 2.85 -17.24 5.56
N CYS A 113 3.47 -16.42 6.42
CA CYS A 113 2.93 -16.00 7.71
C CYS A 113 3.04 -14.47 7.94
N ILE A 114 2.29 -13.69 7.16
CA ILE A 114 2.26 -12.21 7.23
C ILE A 114 2.06 -11.68 8.67
N TYR A 115 1.17 -12.33 9.44
CA TYR A 115 0.91 -11.93 10.83
C TYR A 115 2.04 -12.34 11.81
N CYS A 116 2.87 -13.32 11.46
CA CYS A 116 4.11 -13.59 12.20
C CYS A 116 5.06 -12.39 12.06
N GLY A 117 5.29 -11.90 10.83
CA GLY A 117 6.19 -10.77 10.57
C GLY A 117 5.77 -9.49 11.30
N ILE A 118 4.47 -9.17 11.33
CA ILE A 118 3.95 -8.05 12.11
C ILE A 118 4.14 -8.25 13.61
N ARG A 119 3.91 -9.47 14.14
CA ARG A 119 4.09 -9.71 15.58
C ARG A 119 5.56 -9.57 15.98
N GLU A 120 6.47 -10.15 15.21
CA GLU A 120 7.92 -10.03 15.44
C GLU A 120 8.37 -8.56 15.39
N ALA A 121 7.81 -7.77 14.46
CA ALA A 121 8.06 -6.34 14.37
C ALA A 121 7.53 -5.57 15.58
N ILE A 122 6.35 -5.91 16.11
CA ILE A 122 5.88 -5.35 17.38
C ILE A 122 6.84 -5.71 18.51
N GLU A 123 7.31 -6.95 18.60
CA GLU A 123 8.21 -7.42 19.66
C GLU A 123 9.58 -6.69 19.61
N GLU A 124 10.20 -6.53 18.43
CA GLU A 124 11.43 -5.72 18.25
C GLU A 124 11.20 -4.22 18.55
N LEU A 125 10.15 -3.62 17.98
CA LEU A 125 9.87 -2.18 18.10
C LEU A 125 9.36 -1.76 19.49
N THR A 126 9.04 -2.72 20.37
CA THR A 126 8.62 -2.48 21.76
C THR A 126 9.57 -3.07 22.82
N GLN A 127 10.76 -3.55 22.43
CA GLN A 127 11.77 -4.03 23.37
C GLN A 127 12.03 -3.04 24.53
N PRO A 128 12.34 -3.53 25.75
CA PRO A 128 12.86 -2.70 26.83
C PRO A 128 14.01 -1.80 26.36
N ASP A 129 14.09 -0.59 26.90
CA ASP A 129 15.09 0.43 26.58
C ASP A 129 15.12 0.94 25.11
N SER A 130 14.28 0.42 24.19
CA SER A 130 14.11 0.91 22.80
C SER A 130 13.45 2.29 22.67
N GLY A 131 13.29 3.03 23.77
CA GLY A 131 12.58 4.31 23.80
C GLY A 131 11.05 4.20 23.56
N PRO A 132 10.32 5.34 23.57
CA PRO A 132 8.87 5.33 23.40
C PRO A 132 8.47 4.84 22.00
N THR A 133 7.39 4.07 21.93
CA THR A 133 6.87 3.53 20.65
C THR A 133 5.84 4.47 20.02
N ALA A 134 4.79 4.83 20.76
CA ALA A 134 3.68 5.62 20.24
C ALA A 134 4.15 6.95 19.59
N GLY A 135 3.58 7.26 18.42
CA GLY A 135 3.87 8.49 17.69
C GLY A 135 5.07 8.38 16.75
N ARG A 136 6.17 7.74 17.16
CA ARG A 136 7.45 7.69 16.41
C ARG A 136 7.77 6.35 15.74
N THR A 137 6.80 5.43 15.66
CA THR A 137 7.04 4.05 15.19
C THR A 137 6.16 3.68 14.01
N SER A 138 6.73 2.94 13.05
CA SER A 138 6.02 2.39 11.91
C SER A 138 6.44 0.95 11.58
N ILE A 139 5.57 0.24 10.89
CA ILE A 139 5.83 -1.05 10.23
C ILE A 139 5.48 -0.88 8.75
N VAL A 140 6.35 -1.32 7.86
CA VAL A 140 6.08 -1.40 6.41
C VAL A 140 6.23 -2.85 5.99
N VAL A 141 5.12 -3.43 5.52
CA VAL A 141 5.03 -4.81 5.06
C VAL A 141 5.08 -4.86 3.53
N LEU A 142 5.89 -5.76 2.99
CA LEU A 142 6.15 -5.91 1.55
C LEU A 142 5.93 -7.39 1.20
N THR A 143 4.84 -7.69 0.50
CA THR A 143 4.25 -9.06 0.42
C THR A 143 3.33 -9.21 -0.79
N ASP A 144 3.29 -10.39 -1.41
CA ASP A 144 2.22 -10.77 -2.37
C ASP A 144 0.94 -11.25 -1.66
N GLY A 145 0.99 -11.37 -0.34
CA GLY A 145 -0.04 -11.85 0.58
C GLY A 145 -0.87 -13.04 0.11
N GLU A 146 -0.22 -14.07 -0.42
CA GLU A 146 -0.75 -15.43 -0.40
C GLU A 146 -0.84 -15.96 1.05
N GLY A 147 -1.30 -17.21 1.25
CA GLY A 147 -1.36 -17.84 2.59
C GLY A 147 -2.29 -17.17 3.62
N ARG A 148 -3.26 -16.38 3.16
CA ARG A 148 -4.08 -15.44 3.95
C ARG A 148 -4.66 -16.03 5.25
N SER A 149 -4.28 -15.43 6.38
CA SER A 149 -4.83 -15.69 7.73
C SER A 149 -5.55 -14.45 8.27
N GLU A 150 -6.59 -14.03 7.55
CA GLU A 150 -7.24 -12.70 7.61
C GLU A 150 -7.52 -12.19 9.03
N GLY A 151 -8.20 -12.99 9.86
CA GLY A 151 -8.63 -12.60 11.20
C GLY A 151 -7.51 -12.52 12.23
N PHE A 152 -6.36 -13.15 11.98
CA PHE A 152 -5.15 -12.95 12.78
C PHE A 152 -4.41 -11.70 12.31
N LEU A 153 -4.27 -11.52 10.99
CA LEU A 153 -3.59 -10.38 10.39
C LEU A 153 -4.24 -9.04 10.78
N ALA A 154 -5.55 -8.90 10.58
CA ALA A 154 -6.27 -7.67 10.93
C ALA A 154 -6.19 -7.35 12.44
N ARG A 155 -6.23 -8.37 13.30
CA ARG A 155 -6.10 -8.21 14.75
C ARG A 155 -4.69 -7.78 15.15
N ASP A 156 -3.65 -8.35 14.56
CA ASP A 156 -2.27 -8.06 14.94
C ASP A 156 -1.80 -6.69 14.38
N ILE A 157 -2.39 -6.22 13.27
CA ILE A 157 -2.34 -4.81 12.85
C ILE A 157 -3.04 -3.91 13.88
N GLN A 158 -4.24 -4.27 14.36
CA GLN A 158 -4.93 -3.49 15.42
C GLN A 158 -4.15 -3.45 16.73
N ASN A 159 -3.40 -4.51 17.07
CA ASN A 159 -2.47 -4.52 18.21
C ASN A 159 -1.33 -3.52 18.02
N ALA A 160 -0.75 -3.41 16.82
CA ALA A 160 0.23 -2.37 16.50
C ALA A 160 -0.37 -0.95 16.62
N THR A 161 -1.57 -0.73 16.07
CA THR A 161 -2.31 0.55 16.18
C THR A 161 -2.55 0.95 17.64
N ALA A 162 -2.91 0.00 18.51
CA ALA A 162 -3.12 0.24 19.93
C ALA A 162 -1.84 0.65 20.70
N LEU A 163 -0.66 0.35 20.15
CA LEU A 163 0.65 0.77 20.64
C LEU A 163 1.12 2.12 20.03
N GLY A 164 0.30 2.72 19.15
CA GLY A 164 0.63 3.94 18.42
C GLY A 164 1.66 3.71 17.30
N ILE A 165 1.69 2.50 16.74
CA ILE A 165 2.47 2.13 15.55
C ILE A 165 1.59 2.29 14.30
N LYS A 166 2.11 2.96 13.28
CA LYS A 166 1.48 3.07 11.95
C LYS A 166 1.92 1.91 11.06
N VAL A 167 1.00 1.24 10.37
CA VAL A 167 1.27 0.03 9.59
C VAL A 167 0.88 0.23 8.14
N SER A 168 1.84 0.17 7.22
CA SER A 168 1.64 0.30 5.77
C SER A 168 1.96 -1.00 5.04
N PHE A 169 1.33 -1.23 3.90
CA PHE A 169 1.45 -2.42 3.05
C PHE A 169 1.71 -2.03 1.59
N GLY A 170 2.80 -2.56 1.02
CA GLY A 170 3.05 -2.63 -0.41
C GLY A 170 2.75 -4.04 -0.90
N TYR A 171 1.66 -4.19 -1.65
CA TYR A 171 1.08 -5.46 -2.04
C TYR A 171 1.51 -5.86 -3.47
N LEU A 172 2.32 -6.91 -3.62
CA LEU A 172 2.80 -7.31 -4.93
C LEU A 172 1.71 -8.03 -5.72
N SER A 173 1.44 -7.56 -6.94
CA SER A 173 0.35 -8.05 -7.78
C SER A 173 0.81 -8.21 -9.22
N THR A 174 0.75 -9.45 -9.73
CA THR A 174 0.97 -9.75 -11.14
C THR A 174 -0.29 -9.41 -11.95
N ALA A 175 -0.09 -8.80 -13.12
CA ALA A 175 -1.15 -8.09 -13.82
C ALA A 175 -2.16 -9.00 -14.56
N SER A 176 -3.13 -9.55 -13.82
CA SER A 176 -4.38 -10.09 -14.38
C SER A 176 -5.62 -9.94 -13.50
N ASP A 177 -5.50 -10.13 -12.18
CA ASP A 177 -6.67 -10.37 -11.32
C ASP A 177 -6.91 -9.29 -10.27
N THR A 178 -7.87 -8.41 -10.55
CA THR A 178 -8.45 -7.43 -9.59
C THR A 178 -9.28 -8.08 -8.47
N ALA A 179 -9.17 -9.40 -8.30
CA ALA A 179 -9.82 -10.18 -7.26
C ALA A 179 -8.96 -10.30 -5.99
N ASP A 180 -7.63 -10.17 -6.10
CA ASP A 180 -6.69 -10.39 -4.98
C ASP A 180 -6.44 -9.15 -4.12
N SER A 181 -7.39 -8.22 -4.06
CA SER A 181 -7.41 -7.19 -3.01
C SER A 181 -7.36 -7.85 -1.62
N GLN A 182 -6.62 -7.28 -0.67
CA GLN A 182 -6.60 -7.80 0.70
C GLN A 182 -8.01 -7.75 1.33
N PRO A 183 -8.33 -8.64 2.28
CA PRO A 183 -9.66 -8.69 2.89
C PRO A 183 -10.05 -7.32 3.49
N PRO A 184 -11.31 -6.86 3.37
CA PRO A 184 -11.71 -5.53 3.84
C PRO A 184 -11.38 -5.25 5.32
N ALA A 185 -11.39 -6.29 6.18
CA ALA A 185 -10.96 -6.19 7.57
C ALA A 185 -9.46 -5.87 7.75
N VAL A 186 -8.60 -6.36 6.85
CA VAL A 186 -7.15 -6.08 6.82
C VAL A 186 -6.90 -4.65 6.32
N ILE A 187 -7.55 -4.26 5.22
CA ILE A 187 -7.45 -2.89 4.67
C ILE A 187 -7.95 -1.86 5.69
N ASN A 188 -9.08 -2.10 6.37
CA ASN A 188 -9.57 -1.23 7.44
C ASN A 188 -8.62 -1.16 8.64
N ALA A 189 -7.90 -2.24 8.98
CA ALA A 189 -6.89 -2.21 10.03
C ALA A 189 -5.67 -1.36 9.64
N ILE A 190 -5.23 -1.46 8.38
CA ILE A 190 -4.13 -0.66 7.80
C ILE A 190 -4.49 0.83 7.81
N LEU A 191 -5.63 1.19 7.21
CA LEU A 191 -6.11 2.57 7.17
C LEU A 191 -6.41 3.12 8.58
N GLY A 192 -6.94 2.28 9.47
CA GLY A 192 -7.17 2.62 10.88
C GLY A 192 -5.90 2.86 11.70
N SER A 193 -4.72 2.43 11.23
CA SER A 193 -3.41 2.78 11.78
C SER A 193 -2.87 4.13 11.29
N GLY A 194 -3.57 4.78 10.36
CA GLY A 194 -3.07 5.94 9.60
C GLY A 194 -2.06 5.58 8.51
N GLY A 195 -1.94 4.28 8.19
CA GLY A 195 -1.02 3.74 7.19
C GLY A 195 -1.53 3.80 5.75
N VAL A 196 -0.72 3.25 4.84
CA VAL A 196 -1.00 3.17 3.40
C VAL A 196 -1.22 1.71 3.01
N TYR A 197 -2.24 1.44 2.20
CA TYR A 197 -2.31 0.21 1.39
C TYR A 197 -2.18 0.62 -0.08
N SER A 198 -1.23 -0.01 -0.78
CA SER A 198 -1.02 0.16 -2.22
C SER A 198 -0.65 -1.16 -2.87
N THR A 199 -0.98 -1.35 -4.14
CA THR A 199 -0.34 -2.37 -4.96
C THR A 199 1.05 -1.93 -5.44
N ILE A 200 1.89 -2.91 -5.80
CA ILE A 200 3.19 -2.79 -6.46
C ILE A 200 3.22 -3.83 -7.58
N ASN A 201 3.34 -3.40 -8.84
CA ASN A 201 3.32 -4.27 -10.01
C ASN A 201 4.58 -4.15 -10.89
N ASP A 202 5.38 -3.09 -10.72
CA ASP A 202 6.70 -2.92 -11.33
C ASP A 202 7.67 -2.11 -10.44
N ALA A 203 8.92 -1.95 -10.88
CA ALA A 203 9.97 -1.22 -10.16
C ALA A 203 9.71 0.31 -10.03
N ASN A 204 8.87 0.88 -10.89
CA ASN A 204 8.46 2.28 -10.77
C ASN A 204 7.38 2.41 -9.68
N ALA A 205 6.39 1.52 -9.66
CA ALA A 205 5.37 1.44 -8.62
C ALA A 205 5.98 1.14 -7.24
N GLN A 206 7.01 0.29 -7.20
CA GLN A 206 7.84 0.05 -6.02
C GLN A 206 8.44 1.36 -5.46
N THR A 207 8.99 2.21 -6.33
CA THR A 207 9.57 3.50 -5.94
C THR A 207 8.48 4.46 -5.43
N ALA A 208 7.41 4.62 -6.21
CA ALA A 208 6.28 5.48 -5.87
C ALA A 208 5.57 5.07 -4.58
N PHE A 209 5.50 3.78 -4.24
CA PHE A 209 4.97 3.32 -2.95
C PHE A 209 5.81 3.84 -1.78
N ILE A 210 7.14 3.79 -1.87
CA ILE A 210 8.03 4.32 -0.82
C ILE A 210 7.87 5.83 -0.71
N ASP A 211 7.81 6.57 -1.83
CA ASP A 211 7.56 8.01 -1.84
C ASP A 211 6.16 8.37 -1.30
N LEU A 212 5.13 7.54 -1.54
CA LEU A 212 3.79 7.71 -0.99
C LEU A 212 3.75 7.50 0.53
N VAL A 213 4.46 6.49 1.04
CA VAL A 213 4.60 6.23 2.47
C VAL A 213 5.36 7.37 3.15
N LEU A 214 6.47 7.84 2.57
CA LEU A 214 7.26 8.96 3.09
C LEU A 214 6.48 10.29 3.07
N SER A 215 5.79 10.61 1.97
CA SER A 215 5.04 11.87 1.83
C SER A 215 3.77 11.94 2.69
N ARG A 216 3.18 10.80 3.05
CA ARG A 216 2.13 10.67 4.08
C ARG A 216 2.68 10.53 5.52
N GLY A 217 3.99 10.69 5.70
CA GLY A 217 4.72 10.45 6.95
C GLY A 217 4.85 8.95 7.24
N LEU A 218 6.02 8.49 7.69
CA LEU A 218 6.19 7.10 8.13
C LEU A 218 5.40 6.85 9.42
N THR A 219 5.51 7.77 10.35
CA THR A 219 5.02 7.68 11.73
C THR A 219 3.75 8.51 11.95
N ALA A 220 3.25 8.57 13.18
CA ALA A 220 2.05 9.33 13.54
C ALA A 220 2.36 10.73 14.14
N ALA A 221 3.64 11.03 14.40
CA ALA A 221 4.13 12.36 14.75
C ALA A 221 4.45 13.20 13.50
N GLU A 222 4.93 12.55 12.43
CA GLU A 222 5.08 13.17 11.10
C GLU A 222 3.70 13.53 10.52
N GLY A 223 3.37 14.82 10.53
CA GLY A 223 2.18 15.32 9.84
C GLY A 223 2.27 15.09 8.33
N SER A 224 1.19 14.60 7.71
CA SER A 224 1.12 14.42 6.25
C SER A 224 1.14 15.78 5.54
N ASN A 225 2.32 16.21 5.08
CA ASN A 225 2.52 17.52 4.45
C ASN A 225 1.66 17.71 3.18
N ASN A 226 1.33 16.61 2.50
CA ASN A 226 0.46 16.60 1.31
C ASN A 226 -0.96 16.04 1.58
N GLY A 227 -1.33 15.86 2.86
CA GLY A 227 -2.59 15.22 3.26
C GLY A 227 -2.59 13.69 3.06
N LEU A 228 -3.70 13.04 3.43
CA LEU A 228 -3.93 11.61 3.12
C LEU A 228 -4.49 11.41 1.70
N ASP A 229 -4.78 12.51 1.00
CA ASP A 229 -5.63 12.54 -0.19
C ASP A 229 -4.85 12.74 -1.51
N SER A 230 -3.52 12.87 -1.48
CA SER A 230 -2.72 12.87 -2.71
C SER A 230 -2.66 11.48 -3.35
N LEU A 231 -2.81 11.46 -4.68
CA LEU A 231 -2.69 10.29 -5.55
C LEU A 231 -1.36 10.35 -6.31
N VAL A 232 -0.89 9.18 -6.75
CA VAL A 232 0.34 8.99 -7.52
C VAL A 232 0.00 8.12 -8.73
N SER A 233 0.63 8.38 -9.88
CA SER A 233 0.39 7.53 -11.05
C SER A 233 0.86 6.09 -10.80
N GLY A 234 0.17 5.10 -11.36
CA GLY A 234 0.54 3.67 -11.34
C GLY A 234 0.42 2.97 -9.98
N LEU A 235 -0.16 3.62 -8.96
CA LEU A 235 -0.51 2.99 -7.69
C LEU A 235 -2.03 2.83 -7.56
N GLU A 236 -2.51 1.63 -7.23
CA GLU A 236 -3.86 1.45 -6.70
C GLU A 236 -3.84 1.73 -5.20
N ILE A 237 -4.43 2.85 -4.78
CA ILE A 237 -4.43 3.30 -3.38
C ILE A 237 -5.80 3.00 -2.77
N ALA A 238 -5.84 2.23 -1.67
CA ALA A 238 -7.08 2.03 -0.92
C ALA A 238 -7.36 3.20 0.05
N THR A 239 -8.65 3.47 0.26
CA THR A 239 -9.12 4.52 1.16
C THR A 239 -10.51 4.16 1.69
N SER A 240 -10.88 4.69 2.85
CA SER A 240 -12.23 4.55 3.37
C SER A 240 -13.19 5.57 2.76
N ALA A 241 -14.48 5.30 2.82
CA ALA A 241 -15.53 6.29 2.59
C ALA A 241 -15.61 7.27 3.78
N ASP A 242 -16.35 8.36 3.57
CA ASP A 242 -16.97 9.10 4.66
C ASP A 242 -18.27 9.77 4.18
N ALA A 243 -19.11 10.17 5.12
CA ALA A 243 -20.44 10.73 4.87
C ALA A 243 -20.46 12.11 4.18
N SER A 244 -19.29 12.72 3.92
CA SER A 244 -19.16 14.02 3.23
C SER A 244 -18.67 13.87 1.78
N GLY A 245 -18.05 12.72 1.46
CA GLY A 245 -17.32 12.48 0.23
C GLY A 245 -15.88 12.98 0.31
N ARG A 246 -14.93 12.19 -0.23
CA ARG A 246 -13.51 12.53 -0.25
C ARG A 246 -13.14 13.33 -1.49
N SER A 247 -12.03 14.05 -1.42
CA SER A 247 -11.53 14.93 -2.48
C SER A 247 -10.02 14.77 -2.61
N PHE A 248 -9.62 13.86 -3.48
CA PHE A 248 -8.23 13.53 -3.75
C PHE A 248 -7.56 14.57 -4.64
N ARG A 249 -6.23 14.63 -4.61
CA ARG A 249 -5.40 15.55 -5.40
C ARG A 249 -4.44 14.80 -6.30
N TYR A 250 -4.17 15.36 -7.47
CA TYR A 250 -3.12 14.90 -8.38
C TYR A 250 -2.56 16.10 -9.14
N SER A 251 -1.26 16.39 -9.02
CA SER A 251 -0.63 17.50 -9.74
C SER A 251 -0.16 17.04 -11.12
N ALA A 252 -1.00 17.31 -12.12
CA ALA A 252 -0.80 16.88 -13.49
C ALA A 252 0.18 17.76 -14.27
N GLN A 253 0.76 17.18 -15.32
CA GLN A 253 1.72 17.81 -16.21
C GLN A 253 1.09 18.33 -17.51
N SER A 254 1.87 19.05 -18.31
CA SER A 254 1.40 19.68 -19.54
C SER A 254 1.44 18.71 -20.72
N ASN A 255 0.29 18.46 -21.34
CA ASN A 255 0.03 17.44 -22.37
C ASN A 255 0.06 16.00 -21.85
N GLU A 256 -0.29 15.80 -20.57
CA GLU A 256 -0.46 14.50 -19.95
C GLU A 256 -1.85 13.91 -20.26
N THR A 257 -1.93 12.61 -20.50
CA THR A 257 -3.18 11.84 -20.58
C THR A 257 -3.31 10.96 -19.35
N LEU A 258 -4.47 11.02 -18.69
CA LEU A 258 -4.76 10.32 -17.44
C LEU A 258 -6.01 9.46 -17.58
N THR A 259 -5.95 8.23 -17.09
CA THR A 259 -7.14 7.43 -16.78
C THR A 259 -7.22 7.26 -15.26
N PHE A 260 -8.27 7.83 -14.65
CA PHE A 260 -8.59 7.55 -13.25
C PHE A 260 -9.50 6.33 -13.19
N THR A 261 -9.12 5.29 -12.44
CA THR A 261 -9.94 4.08 -12.22
C THR A 261 -10.34 4.01 -10.75
N ILE A 262 -11.63 3.83 -10.46
CA ILE A 262 -12.18 3.79 -9.12
C ILE A 262 -12.99 2.49 -8.95
N THR A 263 -12.70 1.71 -7.90
CA THR A 263 -13.34 0.41 -7.63
C THR A 263 -13.97 0.41 -6.24
N SER A 264 -15.25 0.05 -6.14
CA SER A 264 -15.93 -0.09 -4.84
C SER A 264 -15.67 -1.48 -4.24
N VAL A 265 -15.13 -1.53 -3.03
CA VAL A 265 -14.80 -2.77 -2.30
C VAL A 265 -15.88 -3.11 -1.29
N THR A 266 -16.26 -2.13 -0.46
CA THR A 266 -17.41 -2.22 0.48
C THR A 266 -18.26 -0.95 0.54
N ALA A 267 -17.92 0.11 -0.21
CA ALA A 267 -18.52 1.44 -0.07
C ALA A 267 -19.88 1.66 -0.77
N GLY A 268 -20.54 0.60 -1.24
CA GLY A 268 -21.78 0.73 -2.02
C GLY A 268 -21.52 1.40 -3.38
N ALA A 269 -22.56 1.95 -4.01
CA ALA A 269 -22.37 2.72 -5.23
C ALA A 269 -21.55 4.00 -4.98
N LEU A 270 -20.80 4.48 -5.97
CA LEU A 270 -19.99 5.70 -5.88
C LEU A 270 -20.37 6.71 -6.97
N ASP A 271 -20.58 7.97 -6.62
CA ASP A 271 -20.62 9.10 -7.55
C ASP A 271 -19.23 9.75 -7.58
N VAL A 272 -18.60 9.82 -8.76
CA VAL A 272 -17.20 10.28 -8.93
C VAL A 272 -17.13 11.44 -9.92
N VAL A 273 -16.38 12.49 -9.58
CA VAL A 273 -16.21 13.68 -10.42
C VAL A 273 -14.76 14.19 -10.39
N LEU A 274 -14.15 14.34 -11.56
CA LEU A 274 -12.82 14.92 -11.75
C LEU A 274 -12.94 16.41 -12.13
N ARG A 275 -12.14 17.26 -11.49
CA ARG A 275 -12.10 18.72 -11.72
C ARG A 275 -10.67 19.24 -11.94
N ASP A 276 -10.55 20.33 -12.70
CA ASP A 276 -9.31 21.10 -12.77
C ASP A 276 -9.12 22.02 -11.54
N GLY A 277 -7.94 22.62 -11.41
CA GLY A 277 -7.63 23.60 -10.35
C GLY A 277 -8.44 24.91 -10.39
N ASN A 278 -9.32 25.10 -11.39
CA ASN A 278 -10.30 26.19 -11.42
C ASN A 278 -11.70 25.74 -10.95
N GLY A 279 -11.90 24.43 -10.71
CA GLY A 279 -13.18 23.80 -10.35
C GLY A 279 -14.02 23.35 -11.56
N ASN A 280 -13.55 23.53 -12.79
CA ASN A 280 -14.23 23.05 -13.99
C ASN A 280 -14.28 21.52 -13.99
N GLU A 281 -15.40 20.94 -14.38
CA GLU A 281 -15.53 19.49 -14.51
C GLU A 281 -14.81 18.99 -15.77
N LEU A 282 -13.88 18.05 -15.59
CA LEU A 282 -13.18 17.37 -16.68
C LEU A 282 -13.91 16.08 -17.10
N GLY A 283 -14.54 15.41 -16.14
CA GLY A 283 -15.37 14.24 -16.36
C GLY A 283 -16.01 13.74 -15.07
N SER A 284 -16.98 12.84 -15.21
CA SER A 284 -17.69 12.21 -14.09
C SER A 284 -18.12 10.79 -14.46
N THR A 285 -18.21 9.91 -13.45
CA THR A 285 -18.62 8.50 -13.63
C THR A 285 -19.36 8.00 -12.38
N THR A 286 -20.09 6.89 -12.53
CA THR A 286 -20.85 6.27 -11.44
C THR A 286 -20.47 4.80 -11.32
N VAL A 287 -19.96 4.39 -10.15
CA VAL A 287 -19.51 3.02 -9.88
C VAL A 287 -20.63 2.23 -9.20
N ALA A 288 -20.87 1.00 -9.65
CA ALA A 288 -21.84 0.11 -9.01
C ALA A 288 -21.29 -0.47 -7.69
N SER A 289 -22.17 -0.97 -6.81
CA SER A 289 -21.83 -1.38 -5.44
C SER A 289 -20.87 -2.56 -5.26
N SER A 290 -20.42 -3.17 -6.34
CA SER A 290 -19.32 -4.15 -6.39
C SER A 290 -18.66 -4.13 -7.77
N GLY A 291 -18.36 -2.94 -8.29
CA GLY A 291 -17.79 -2.74 -9.63
C GLY A 291 -16.70 -1.68 -9.65
N SER A 292 -16.21 -1.42 -10.86
CA SER A 292 -15.27 -0.33 -11.16
C SER A 292 -15.85 0.61 -12.23
N GLY A 293 -15.30 1.82 -12.29
CA GLY A 293 -15.59 2.81 -13.33
C GLY A 293 -14.39 3.73 -13.53
N SER A 294 -14.27 4.31 -14.71
CA SER A 294 -13.14 5.18 -15.06
C SER A 294 -13.55 6.57 -15.54
N ILE A 295 -12.59 7.50 -15.50
CA ILE A 295 -12.65 8.84 -16.11
C ILE A 295 -11.33 9.06 -16.86
N ASP A 296 -11.41 9.21 -18.19
CA ASP A 296 -10.27 9.62 -19.02
C ASP A 296 -10.20 11.15 -19.11
N ALA A 297 -9.00 11.72 -19.01
CA ALA A 297 -8.74 13.16 -19.10
C ALA A 297 -7.46 13.45 -19.90
N SER A 298 -7.47 14.54 -20.67
CA SER A 298 -6.27 15.07 -21.34
C SER A 298 -5.99 16.46 -20.81
N ILE A 299 -4.78 16.68 -20.28
CA ILE A 299 -4.42 17.87 -19.50
C ILE A 299 -3.58 18.81 -20.38
N PRO A 300 -4.14 19.91 -20.92
CA PRO A 300 -3.44 20.77 -21.89
C PRO A 300 -2.36 21.66 -21.26
N SER A 301 -2.35 21.77 -19.93
CA SER A 301 -1.43 22.62 -19.16
C SER A 301 -1.31 22.07 -17.73
N ALA A 302 -0.08 21.99 -17.22
CA ALA A 302 0.19 21.49 -15.87
C ALA A 302 -0.58 22.25 -14.78
N GLY A 303 -1.00 21.53 -13.74
CA GLY A 303 -1.76 22.07 -12.62
C GLY A 303 -2.45 20.98 -11.80
N ASP A 304 -2.96 21.36 -10.63
CA ASP A 304 -3.65 20.43 -9.73
C ASP A 304 -5.02 20.01 -10.28
N LEU A 305 -5.33 18.72 -10.11
CA LEU A 305 -6.64 18.13 -10.34
C LEU A 305 -7.25 17.71 -8.99
N GLN A 306 -8.58 17.77 -8.92
CA GLN A 306 -9.36 17.29 -7.77
C GLN A 306 -10.28 16.15 -8.22
N LEU A 307 -10.12 14.96 -7.63
CA LEU A 307 -11.05 13.84 -7.80
C LEU A 307 -11.96 13.74 -6.57
N ALA A 308 -13.22 14.15 -6.72
CA ALA A 308 -14.24 14.00 -5.70
C ALA A 308 -14.93 12.63 -5.81
N VAL A 309 -15.09 11.92 -4.68
CA VAL A 309 -15.77 10.63 -4.60
C VAL A 309 -16.79 10.66 -3.45
N VAL A 310 -18.07 10.44 -3.75
CA VAL A 310 -19.15 10.32 -2.78
C VAL A 310 -19.64 8.86 -2.79
N ALA A 311 -19.78 8.26 -1.60
CA ALA A 311 -20.19 6.87 -1.45
C ALA A 311 -21.65 6.74 -0.98
N GLU A 312 -22.32 5.66 -1.39
CA GLU A 312 -23.66 5.27 -0.92
C GLU A 312 -23.60 4.72 0.51
N ASP A 313 -22.62 3.87 0.82
CA ASP A 313 -22.32 3.55 2.22
C ASP A 313 -21.48 4.66 2.83
N THR A 314 -21.94 5.15 3.97
CA THR A 314 -21.39 6.30 4.71
C THR A 314 -20.75 5.88 6.02
N SER A 315 -20.59 4.58 6.25
CA SER A 315 -19.77 4.06 7.35
C SER A 315 -18.30 4.46 7.19
N SER A 316 -17.57 4.52 8.31
CA SER A 316 -16.13 4.86 8.30
C SER A 316 -15.22 3.70 7.91
N ASP A 317 -15.78 2.50 7.72
CA ASP A 317 -15.13 1.24 7.37
C ASP A 317 -15.60 0.67 6.00
N ALA A 318 -16.43 1.42 5.28
CA ALA A 318 -16.64 1.28 3.85
C ALA A 318 -15.34 1.63 3.10
N ILE A 319 -14.96 0.84 2.09
CA ILE A 319 -13.69 0.96 1.34
C ILE A 319 -13.95 1.10 -0.17
N PHE A 320 -13.14 1.92 -0.81
CA PHE A 320 -12.90 1.90 -2.26
C PHE A 320 -11.41 2.04 -2.57
N THR A 321 -11.01 1.75 -3.81
CA THR A 321 -9.65 2.00 -4.30
C THR A 321 -9.65 3.00 -5.45
N VAL A 322 -8.54 3.72 -5.61
CA VAL A 322 -8.32 4.69 -6.68
C VAL A 322 -6.95 4.44 -7.31
N THR A 323 -6.93 4.25 -8.62
CA THR A 323 -5.72 4.19 -9.46
C THR A 323 -5.71 5.37 -10.42
N VAL A 324 -4.52 5.90 -10.72
CA VAL A 324 -4.33 6.91 -11.77
C VAL A 324 -3.29 6.38 -12.75
N ASP A 325 -3.62 6.24 -14.02
CA ASP A 325 -2.71 5.78 -15.05
C ASP A 325 -2.30 6.95 -15.96
N SER A 326 -1.03 7.36 -15.93
CA SER A 326 -0.48 8.45 -16.76
C SER A 326 0.31 7.93 -17.96
N ASP A 327 0.14 8.57 -19.12
CA ASP A 327 0.98 8.34 -20.31
C ASP A 327 2.41 8.88 -20.18
N LEU A 328 2.69 9.68 -19.14
CA LEU A 328 4.05 10.08 -18.73
C LEU A 328 4.66 9.14 -17.67
N GLY A 329 3.85 8.24 -17.11
CA GLY A 329 4.26 7.21 -16.16
C GLY A 329 4.25 7.63 -14.69
N ILE A 330 4.76 6.72 -13.86
CA ILE A 330 4.58 6.67 -12.40
C ILE A 330 5.19 7.87 -11.63
N ALA A 331 6.07 8.66 -12.27
CA ALA A 331 6.68 9.86 -11.67
C ALA A 331 5.74 11.08 -11.57
N SER A 332 4.57 11.08 -12.23
CA SER A 332 3.58 12.14 -12.07
C SER A 332 2.69 11.93 -10.82
N GLY A 333 2.37 13.03 -10.14
CA GLY A 333 1.60 13.05 -8.88
C GLY A 333 2.44 13.31 -7.62
N ILE A 334 3.76 13.18 -7.68
CA ILE A 334 4.69 13.62 -6.62
C ILE A 334 5.75 14.54 -7.22
N SER A 335 5.77 15.82 -6.83
CA SER A 335 6.84 16.71 -7.25
C SER A 335 8.07 16.57 -6.34
N ASN A 336 9.21 16.23 -6.94
CA ASN A 336 10.55 16.37 -6.34
C ASN A 336 10.91 15.51 -5.10
N CYS A 337 10.21 14.41 -4.78
CA CYS A 337 10.69 13.47 -3.76
C CYS A 337 11.76 12.53 -4.35
N THR A 338 12.93 13.09 -4.61
CA THR A 338 14.09 12.33 -5.07
C THR A 338 14.82 11.74 -3.86
N VAL A 339 14.57 10.47 -3.55
CA VAL A 339 15.46 9.70 -2.67
C VAL A 339 16.89 9.78 -3.23
N PRO A 340 17.93 10.12 -2.44
CA PRO A 340 19.29 10.18 -2.94
C PRO A 340 19.81 8.80 -3.35
N SER A 341 19.73 8.47 -4.65
CA SER A 341 20.25 7.21 -5.20
C SER A 341 21.77 7.18 -5.09
N ASN A 342 22.28 6.56 -4.01
CA ASN A 342 23.70 6.45 -3.69
C ASN A 342 24.39 5.37 -4.54
N GLU A 343 24.26 5.49 -5.86
CA GLU A 343 24.82 4.63 -6.91
C GLU A 343 26.35 4.70 -6.95
N THR A 344 26.99 4.03 -5.99
CA THR A 344 28.43 3.74 -5.98
C THR A 344 28.74 2.26 -6.28
N SER A 345 27.87 1.61 -7.05
CA SER A 345 28.12 0.27 -7.61
C SER A 345 28.76 0.36 -9.01
N SER A 346 30.10 0.42 -9.05
CA SER A 346 30.84 0.58 -10.31
C SER A 346 30.86 -0.70 -11.17
N VAL A 347 29.91 -0.85 -12.09
CA VAL A 347 29.86 -1.94 -13.08
C VAL A 347 30.31 -1.43 -14.47
N PRO A 348 31.13 -2.17 -15.26
CA PRO A 348 31.72 -1.62 -16.48
C PRO A 348 30.74 -1.44 -17.65
N ASN A 349 30.80 -0.26 -18.28
CA ASN A 349 30.10 0.16 -19.49
C ASN A 349 30.04 -0.93 -20.60
N LEU A 350 28.85 -1.47 -20.85
CA LEU A 350 28.59 -2.46 -21.90
C LEU A 350 28.08 -1.79 -23.20
N SER A 351 29.02 -1.44 -24.08
CA SER A 351 28.72 -0.80 -25.37
C SER A 351 27.77 -1.63 -26.25
N THR A 352 26.73 -0.99 -26.77
CA THR A 352 25.73 -1.60 -27.67
C THR A 352 26.31 -1.95 -29.06
N PRO A 353 26.05 -3.17 -29.59
CA PRO A 353 26.40 -3.53 -30.97
C PRO A 353 25.22 -3.28 -31.94
N SER A 354 25.46 -2.49 -33.00
CA SER A 354 24.48 -2.24 -34.06
C SER A 354 24.23 -3.47 -34.95
N PRO A 355 23.00 -3.66 -35.50
CA PRO A 355 22.66 -4.84 -36.30
C PRO A 355 23.14 -4.72 -37.76
N THR A 356 23.99 -5.66 -38.22
CA THR A 356 24.34 -5.76 -39.66
C THR A 356 24.53 -7.19 -40.18
N SER A 357 23.56 -7.61 -41.00
CA SER A 357 23.69 -8.45 -42.22
C SER A 357 24.36 -9.84 -42.21
N LYS A 358 23.52 -10.83 -42.59
CA LYS A 358 23.77 -11.94 -43.56
C LYS A 358 24.37 -13.27 -43.06
N PRO A 359 23.74 -14.43 -43.39
CA PRO A 359 24.23 -15.76 -43.00
C PRO A 359 25.12 -16.46 -44.06
N PRO A 360 25.95 -17.44 -43.65
CA PRO A 360 26.56 -18.47 -44.50
C PRO A 360 25.76 -19.80 -44.51
N SER A 361 26.07 -20.71 -45.45
CA SER A 361 25.29 -21.94 -45.72
C SER A 361 26.16 -23.22 -45.77
N SER A 362 25.53 -24.40 -45.67
CA SER A 362 26.07 -25.77 -45.92
C SER A 362 27.11 -26.27 -44.87
N ILE A 363 27.39 -27.58 -44.67
CA ILE A 363 27.47 -28.77 -45.56
C ILE A 363 26.77 -30.03 -44.94
N ILE A 364 26.71 -31.15 -45.67
CA ILE A 364 25.77 -32.30 -45.52
C ILE A 364 26.44 -33.64 -45.13
N SER A 365 25.92 -34.31 -44.08
CA SER A 365 25.77 -35.77 -43.80
C SER A 365 26.97 -36.75 -43.92
N PRO A 366 26.83 -38.05 -43.51
CA PRO A 366 25.79 -38.74 -42.71
C PRO A 366 26.32 -39.08 -41.28
N SER A 367 25.78 -39.95 -40.40
CA SER A 367 24.72 -41.00 -40.38
C SER A 367 24.14 -41.10 -38.92
N SER A 368 23.28 -42.02 -38.45
CA SER A 368 22.82 -43.34 -38.94
C SER A 368 21.48 -43.80 -38.30
N SER A 369 21.15 -45.09 -38.45
CA SER A 369 20.02 -45.90 -37.95
C SER A 369 19.81 -45.94 -36.41
N ALA A 370 18.64 -46.28 -35.85
CA ALA A 370 17.43 -46.91 -36.43
C ALA A 370 16.11 -46.50 -35.73
N VAL A 371 14.98 -46.77 -36.39
CA VAL A 371 13.61 -46.81 -35.82
C VAL A 371 13.08 -48.25 -35.99
N PRO A 372 12.18 -48.75 -35.12
CA PRO A 372 10.73 -48.66 -35.40
C PRO A 372 9.88 -48.47 -34.11
N ALA A 373 8.55 -48.30 -34.15
CA ALA A 373 7.61 -47.65 -35.07
C ALA A 373 6.20 -47.79 -34.43
N SER A 374 5.36 -46.76 -34.47
CA SER A 374 4.02 -46.80 -33.86
C SER A 374 2.98 -47.50 -34.74
N SER A 375 1.94 -48.05 -34.12
CA SER A 375 0.62 -48.19 -34.74
C SER A 375 -0.50 -47.92 -33.72
N SER A 376 -1.64 -47.44 -34.22
CA SER A 376 -2.80 -46.97 -33.45
C SER A 376 -4.03 -47.86 -33.70
N ILE A 377 -5.06 -47.77 -32.83
CA ILE A 377 -6.51 -47.83 -33.17
C ILE A 377 -7.37 -47.60 -31.90
N VAL A 378 -7.96 -46.40 -31.81
CA VAL A 378 -9.41 -46.12 -31.75
C VAL A 378 -10.36 -47.17 -31.08
N ASP A 379 -10.68 -46.90 -29.79
CA ASP A 379 -12.03 -46.54 -29.28
C ASP A 379 -13.06 -47.59 -28.74
N VAL A 380 -13.96 -47.06 -27.88
CA VAL A 380 -15.20 -47.54 -27.22
C VAL A 380 -15.16 -48.71 -26.18
N PRO A 381 -16.08 -48.72 -25.16
CA PRO A 381 -15.73 -49.21 -23.82
C PRO A 381 -16.67 -50.28 -23.23
N HIS A 382 -16.25 -50.93 -22.13
CA HIS A 382 -17.16 -51.65 -21.23
C HIS A 382 -16.87 -51.46 -19.73
N ASN A 383 -17.94 -51.11 -19.03
CA ASN A 383 -18.10 -51.14 -17.58
C ASN A 383 -17.91 -52.54 -17.00
N ASN A 384 -17.17 -52.68 -15.89
CA ASN A 384 -17.68 -53.51 -14.78
C ASN A 384 -17.07 -53.20 -13.40
N THR A 385 -17.97 -53.16 -12.42
CA THR A 385 -17.84 -53.51 -10.98
C THR A 385 -16.48 -53.95 -10.43
N GLY A 386 -16.04 -53.35 -9.31
CA GLY A 386 -14.84 -53.78 -8.60
C GLY A 386 -14.63 -53.18 -7.20
N LEU A 387 -15.60 -53.31 -6.28
CA LEU A 387 -15.30 -53.18 -4.85
C LEU A 387 -14.47 -54.39 -4.39
N PRO A 388 -13.48 -54.20 -3.51
CA PRO A 388 -13.74 -54.67 -2.15
C PRO A 388 -13.32 -53.67 -1.06
N THR A 389 -13.94 -53.86 0.10
CA THR A 389 -13.62 -53.20 1.38
C THR A 389 -12.24 -53.58 1.91
N ASN A 390 -11.61 -52.67 2.65
CA ASN A 390 -10.83 -53.07 3.82
C ASN A 390 -10.92 -52.01 4.93
N ASP A 391 -11.18 -52.44 6.15
CA ASP A 391 -11.28 -51.55 7.31
C ASP A 391 -9.90 -51.10 7.80
N THR A 392 -9.78 -49.87 8.31
CA THR A 392 -8.77 -49.54 9.32
C THR A 392 -9.28 -48.41 10.21
N SER A 393 -9.52 -48.72 11.49
CA SER A 393 -10.14 -47.78 12.44
C SER A 393 -9.16 -46.71 12.91
N ALA A 394 -9.52 -45.44 12.76
CA ALA A 394 -8.80 -44.33 13.39
C ALA A 394 -9.23 -44.18 14.87
N PRO A 395 -8.30 -43.97 15.82
CA PRO A 395 -8.64 -43.74 17.23
C PRO A 395 -9.15 -42.32 17.46
N SER A 396 -10.23 -42.18 18.22
CA SER A 396 -10.86 -40.91 18.54
C SER A 396 -10.05 -40.08 19.55
N MET A 397 -9.63 -38.87 19.16
CA MET A 397 -9.13 -37.84 20.09
C MET A 397 -10.31 -37.11 20.75
N PRO A 398 -10.20 -36.69 22.02
CA PRO A 398 -11.31 -36.06 22.75
C PRO A 398 -11.53 -34.59 22.35
N SER A 399 -12.79 -34.23 22.09
CA SER A 399 -13.19 -32.83 21.89
C SER A 399 -13.29 -32.11 23.23
N ASN A 400 -12.41 -31.13 23.46
CA ASN A 400 -12.54 -30.14 24.54
C ASN A 400 -12.97 -28.80 23.92
N SER A 401 -14.28 -28.59 23.77
CA SER A 401 -14.82 -27.29 23.33
C SER A 401 -14.76 -26.27 24.49
N PRO A 402 -14.07 -25.12 24.33
CA PRO A 402 -14.23 -23.99 25.25
C PRO A 402 -15.64 -23.42 25.14
N SER A 403 -16.23 -23.02 26.27
CA SER A 403 -17.58 -22.47 26.27
C SER A 403 -17.60 -21.03 25.75
N ILE A 404 -18.44 -20.72 24.77
CA ILE A 404 -18.64 -19.35 24.27
C ILE A 404 -19.40 -18.54 25.34
N VAL A 405 -18.72 -17.56 25.94
CA VAL A 405 -19.35 -16.56 26.81
C VAL A 405 -19.75 -15.35 25.94
N PRO A 406 -21.04 -14.98 25.86
CA PRO A 406 -21.45 -13.82 25.08
C PRO A 406 -21.04 -12.53 25.80
N TYR A 407 -20.14 -11.74 25.18
CA TYR A 407 -19.68 -10.48 25.75
C TYR A 407 -20.61 -9.33 25.36
N THR A 408 -21.52 -8.96 26.26
CA THR A 408 -22.39 -7.80 26.11
C THR A 408 -21.84 -6.61 26.92
N GLY A 409 -21.41 -5.53 26.26
CA GLY A 409 -20.86 -4.38 26.98
C GLY A 409 -20.29 -3.24 26.13
N ALA A 410 -21.14 -2.57 25.35
CA ALA A 410 -20.82 -1.22 24.87
C ALA A 410 -21.06 -0.17 25.98
N ALA A 411 -20.49 1.03 25.80
CA ALA A 411 -20.63 2.24 26.63
C ALA A 411 -19.84 2.33 27.96
N ALA A 412 -18.60 2.83 27.87
CA ALA A 412 -17.88 3.46 29.00
C ALA A 412 -16.73 4.41 28.53
N ALA A 413 -17.03 5.46 27.76
CA ALA A 413 -16.02 6.40 27.25
C ALA A 413 -16.51 7.86 27.11
N ASN A 414 -17.14 8.40 28.17
CA ASN A 414 -17.50 9.83 28.20
C ASN A 414 -17.60 10.32 29.66
N ALA A 415 -16.59 11.09 30.13
CA ALA A 415 -16.60 12.00 31.30
C ALA A 415 -15.19 12.24 31.93
N ILE A 416 -14.22 12.80 31.19
CA ILE A 416 -13.13 13.59 31.79
C ILE A 416 -12.85 14.81 30.90
N PHE A 417 -13.46 15.95 31.21
CA PHE A 417 -12.90 17.31 31.06
C PHE A 417 -13.92 18.35 31.55
N ASP A 418 -13.85 18.70 32.83
CA ASP A 418 -14.49 19.91 33.35
C ASP A 418 -13.69 20.46 34.54
N SER A 419 -12.99 21.59 34.32
CA SER A 419 -13.04 22.78 35.19
C SER A 419 -11.97 23.82 34.79
N ALA A 420 -12.32 25.10 34.96
CA ALA A 420 -11.45 26.29 34.90
C ALA A 420 -10.56 26.44 33.63
N SER A 421 -10.95 27.27 32.66
CA SER A 421 -11.06 28.72 32.91
C SER A 421 -12.08 29.44 32.02
N MET A 422 -12.85 30.32 32.65
CA MET A 422 -13.78 31.23 31.99
C MET A 422 -13.08 32.55 31.57
N LEU A 423 -13.83 33.42 30.88
CA LEU A 423 -13.63 34.88 30.81
C LEU A 423 -12.63 35.45 29.77
N VAL A 424 -13.06 35.46 28.50
CA VAL A 424 -12.96 36.69 27.69
C VAL A 424 -14.33 36.96 27.06
N MET A 425 -15.03 37.99 27.55
CA MET A 425 -16.03 38.68 26.74
C MET A 425 -15.29 39.63 25.79
N LEU A 426 -15.64 39.64 24.51
CA LEU A 426 -15.51 40.85 23.72
C LEU A 426 -16.79 41.10 22.94
N VAL A 427 -17.42 42.24 23.23
CA VAL A 427 -18.62 42.71 22.53
C VAL A 427 -18.18 43.36 21.22
N VAL A 428 -18.71 42.88 20.09
CA VAL A 428 -18.71 43.62 18.83
C VAL A 428 -20.14 43.76 18.35
N ALA A 429 -20.72 44.92 18.64
CA ALA A 429 -21.93 45.40 18.01
C ALA A 429 -21.74 46.89 17.75
N PHE A 430 -21.76 47.31 16.47
CA PHE A 430 -22.22 48.64 16.04
C PHE A 430 -22.30 48.70 14.50
N GLU A 431 -23.51 48.96 13.99
CA GLU A 431 -23.85 49.60 12.69
C GLU A 431 -23.27 48.98 11.38
N ILE A 432 -23.83 49.16 10.17
CA ILE A 432 -24.49 50.32 9.54
C ILE A 432 -25.65 49.88 8.63
N VAL A 433 -26.79 50.61 8.72
CA VAL A 433 -27.75 51.07 7.67
C VAL A 433 -27.99 50.15 6.44
N MET A 434 -29.24 49.81 6.06
CA MET A 434 -30.48 50.61 6.06
C MET A 434 -31.75 49.81 6.39
#